data_AF-A0A2D8Z1N6-F1
#
_entry.id   AF-A0A2D8Z1N6-F1
#
_cell.length_a   1.000
_cell.length_b   1.000
_cell.length_c   1.000
_cell.angle_alpha   90.00
_cell.angle_beta   90.00
_cell.angle_gamma   90.00
#
_symmetry.space_group_name_H-M   'P 1'
#
loop_
_entity.id
_entity.type
_entity.pdbx_description
1 polymer ?
#
loop_
_entity_poly.entity_id
_entity_poly.type
_entity_poly.pdbx_seq_one_letter_code
_entity_poly.pdbx_strand_id
1 'polypeptide(L)'
;MGAANVIPGVSGGTVAFLTGIYERLINSIKSFDINAVKLLLKFKIREFSEKIDLRFIIMIVLGALIGVLSLARLLEFLFKEFQVPTWAFFFGLILASVLGVSKFIERWNIITFVSMILGAAGAVLLLFVPQSEGGDSFVYLVICGVAAISSMIIPGVSGSFVLLVMGNYQLILEAVVDVDFKVLLPFSLGCILGIISLSHLISWVFQKYRNAAVGVITGFIIGSLLLIWPWKEQNYSHNSDGAYAVKLNEGTLEYRSGGIEEVKQGLGLDEELIVVGYKDWSLPDLSESSSWYAIVFAFLGFFIVLCIDRFGRVKSSND
;
A
#
# COMPACT_ATOMS: atom_id res chain seq x y z
N MET A 1 -10.64 6.71 -11.61
CA MET A 1 -10.41 5.40 -10.94
C MET A 1 -8.94 5.22 -10.55
N GLY A 2 -7.97 5.41 -11.44
CA GLY A 2 -6.53 5.27 -11.12
C GLY A 2 -6.09 6.09 -9.90
N ALA A 3 -6.29 7.40 -9.91
CA ALA A 3 -5.94 8.27 -8.78
C ALA A 3 -6.68 7.90 -7.48
N ALA A 4 -7.94 7.43 -7.57
CA ALA A 4 -8.69 6.97 -6.41
C ALA A 4 -8.03 5.75 -5.76
N ASN A 5 -7.55 4.79 -6.56
CA ASN A 5 -6.87 3.59 -6.05
C ASN A 5 -5.53 3.86 -5.37
N VAL A 6 -4.93 5.03 -5.58
CA VAL A 6 -3.68 5.44 -4.91
C VAL A 6 -3.95 6.13 -3.58
N ILE A 7 -5.10 6.79 -3.44
CA ILE A 7 -5.44 7.57 -2.23
C ILE A 7 -6.09 6.67 -1.19
N PRO A 8 -5.51 6.55 0.03
CA PRO A 8 -6.12 5.81 1.13
C PRO A 8 -7.54 6.31 1.44
N GLY A 9 -8.49 5.38 1.58
CA GLY A 9 -9.88 5.70 1.95
C GLY A 9 -10.80 6.06 0.78
N VAL A 10 -10.30 6.13 -0.47
CA VAL A 10 -11.14 6.35 -1.65
C VAL A 10 -11.10 5.11 -2.55
N SER A 11 -12.21 4.37 -2.68
CA SER A 11 -12.24 3.20 -3.56
C SER A 11 -12.55 3.58 -5.01
N GLY A 12 -11.76 3.07 -5.96
CA GLY A 12 -12.07 3.18 -7.38
C GLY A 12 -13.44 2.59 -7.75
N GLY A 13 -13.91 1.57 -7.01
CA GLY A 13 -15.25 1.00 -7.17
C GLY A 13 -16.36 1.98 -6.81
N THR A 14 -16.19 2.74 -5.72
CA THR A 14 -17.12 3.81 -5.33
C THR A 14 -17.18 4.91 -6.38
N VAL A 15 -16.03 5.31 -6.93
CA VAL A 15 -15.98 6.29 -8.02
C VAL A 15 -16.69 5.76 -9.27
N ALA A 16 -16.50 4.49 -9.63
CA ALA A 16 -17.21 3.88 -10.75
C ALA A 16 -18.73 3.86 -10.54
N PHE A 17 -19.19 3.60 -9.31
CA PHE A 17 -20.62 3.64 -8.98
C PHE A 17 -21.18 5.06 -9.09
N LEU A 18 -20.54 6.04 -8.45
CA LEU A 18 -20.98 7.45 -8.46
C LEU A 18 -20.95 8.10 -9.85
N THR A 19 -20.14 7.57 -10.76
CA THR A 19 -20.05 8.01 -12.17
C THR A 19 -20.96 7.23 -13.11
N GLY A 20 -21.73 6.25 -12.61
CA GLY A 20 -22.68 5.45 -13.39
C GLY A 20 -22.05 4.42 -14.32
N ILE A 21 -20.73 4.21 -14.25
CA ILE A 21 -20.02 3.26 -15.13
C ILE A 21 -19.89 1.86 -14.50
N TYR A 22 -20.29 1.70 -13.24
CA TYR A 22 -20.10 0.46 -12.47
C TYR A 22 -20.80 -0.74 -13.09
N GLU A 23 -22.09 -0.63 -13.43
CA GLU A 23 -22.84 -1.73 -14.05
C GLU A 23 -22.24 -2.14 -15.40
N ARG A 24 -21.86 -1.15 -16.22
CA ARG A 24 -21.20 -1.39 -17.50
C ARG A 24 -19.87 -2.14 -17.31
N LEU A 25 -19.08 -1.78 -16.30
CA LEU A 25 -17.84 -2.46 -15.97
C LEU A 25 -18.08 -3.91 -15.53
N ILE A 26 -19.01 -4.15 -14.61
CA ILE A 26 -19.34 -5.51 -14.16
C ILE A 26 -19.84 -6.37 -15.31
N ASN A 27 -20.72 -5.83 -16.17
CA ASN A 27 -21.23 -6.55 -17.33
C ASN A 27 -20.13 -6.87 -18.35
N SER A 28 -19.20 -5.93 -18.58
CA SER A 28 -18.05 -6.13 -19.48
C SER A 28 -17.06 -7.17 -18.96
N ILE A 29 -16.87 -7.25 -17.63
CA ILE A 29 -16.04 -8.29 -17.00
C ILE A 29 -16.76 -9.65 -17.08
N LYS A 30 -18.06 -9.69 -16.76
CA LYS A 30 -18.86 -10.92 -16.76
C LYS A 30 -19.00 -11.53 -18.16
N SER A 31 -19.01 -10.72 -19.21
CA SER A 31 -19.07 -11.21 -20.59
C SER A 31 -17.77 -11.87 -21.07
N PHE A 32 -16.69 -11.79 -20.28
CA PHE A 32 -15.48 -12.56 -20.45
C PHE A 32 -15.68 -14.03 -20.01
N ASP A 33 -16.51 -14.76 -20.76
CA ASP A 33 -16.85 -16.16 -20.52
C ASP A 33 -16.10 -17.12 -21.47
N ILE A 34 -16.33 -18.43 -21.33
CA ILE A 34 -15.77 -19.46 -22.22
C ILE A 34 -16.09 -19.19 -23.70
N ASN A 35 -17.23 -18.57 -23.99
CA ASN A 35 -17.61 -18.23 -25.36
C ASN A 35 -16.80 -17.05 -25.90
N ALA A 36 -16.47 -16.05 -25.07
CA ALA A 36 -15.55 -14.98 -25.44
C ALA A 36 -14.15 -15.53 -25.74
N VAL A 37 -13.66 -16.46 -24.92
CA VAL A 37 -12.38 -17.15 -25.18
C VAL A 37 -12.43 -17.94 -26.49
N LYS A 38 -13.53 -18.66 -26.76
CA LYS A 38 -13.72 -19.36 -28.05
C LYS A 38 -13.75 -18.40 -29.25
N LEU A 39 -14.35 -17.20 -29.11
CA LEU A 39 -14.35 -16.18 -30.17
C LEU A 39 -12.93 -15.67 -30.45
N LEU A 40 -12.13 -15.46 -29.40
CA LEU A 40 -10.73 -15.08 -29.51
C LEU A 40 -9.90 -16.17 -30.21
N LEU A 41 -10.06 -17.45 -29.80
CA LEU A 41 -9.37 -18.60 -30.41
C LEU A 41 -9.75 -18.84 -31.88
N LYS A 42 -10.97 -18.44 -32.28
CA LYS A 42 -11.44 -18.48 -33.67
C LYS A 42 -11.06 -17.22 -34.47
N PHE A 43 -10.21 -16.33 -33.93
CA PHE A 43 -9.80 -15.07 -34.53
C PHE A 43 -10.96 -14.13 -34.91
N LYS A 44 -12.12 -14.25 -34.25
CA LYS A 44 -13.29 -13.38 -34.45
C LYS A 44 -13.19 -12.12 -33.59
N ILE A 45 -12.19 -11.30 -33.86
CA ILE A 45 -11.81 -10.14 -33.02
C ILE A 45 -12.95 -9.11 -32.89
N ARG A 46 -13.75 -8.92 -33.95
CA ARG A 46 -14.86 -7.95 -33.93
C ARG A 46 -16.01 -8.39 -33.02
N GLU A 47 -16.47 -9.62 -33.17
CA GLU A 47 -17.51 -10.23 -32.32
C GLU A 47 -17.05 -10.31 -30.85
N PHE A 48 -15.76 -10.61 -30.63
CA PHE A 48 -15.15 -10.57 -29.30
C PHE A 48 -15.18 -9.15 -28.71
N SER A 49 -14.70 -8.16 -29.46
CA SER A 49 -14.64 -6.75 -29.02
C SER A 49 -16.01 -6.19 -28.65
N GLU A 50 -17.05 -6.51 -29.42
CA GLU A 50 -18.43 -6.10 -29.14
C GLU A 50 -18.98 -6.82 -27.90
N LYS A 51 -18.71 -8.13 -27.76
CA LYS A 51 -19.17 -8.92 -26.62
C LYS A 51 -18.62 -8.44 -25.28
N ILE A 52 -17.35 -8.07 -25.23
CA ILE A 52 -16.69 -7.66 -23.97
C ILE A 52 -16.67 -6.15 -23.76
N ASP A 53 -17.23 -5.38 -24.69
CA ASP A 53 -17.09 -3.92 -24.73
C ASP A 53 -15.61 -3.49 -24.57
N LEU A 54 -14.76 -4.07 -25.42
CA LEU A 54 -13.31 -3.99 -25.27
C LEU A 54 -12.80 -2.54 -25.27
N ARG A 55 -13.46 -1.66 -26.03
CA ARG A 55 -13.13 -0.23 -26.07
C ARG A 55 -13.35 0.43 -24.70
N PHE A 56 -14.44 0.10 -24.01
CA PHE A 56 -14.69 0.59 -22.66
C PHE A 56 -13.65 0.05 -21.66
N ILE A 57 -13.39 -1.25 -21.68
CA ILE A 57 -12.37 -1.88 -20.81
C ILE A 57 -11.00 -1.20 -21.01
N ILE A 58 -10.55 -1.05 -22.26
CA ILE A 58 -9.26 -0.43 -22.59
C ILE A 58 -9.20 1.01 -22.04
N MET A 59 -10.26 1.80 -22.20
CA MET A 59 -10.28 3.18 -21.67
C MET A 59 -10.19 3.21 -20.14
N ILE A 60 -10.86 2.29 -19.45
CA ILE A 60 -10.77 2.19 -17.98
C ILE A 60 -9.37 1.76 -17.55
N VAL A 61 -8.79 0.74 -18.18
CA VAL A 61 -7.46 0.23 -17.85
C VAL A 61 -6.38 1.28 -18.12
N LEU A 62 -6.40 1.92 -19.30
CA LEU A 62 -5.45 2.99 -19.64
C LEU A 62 -5.62 4.20 -18.72
N GLY A 63 -6.85 4.64 -18.46
CA GLY A 63 -7.11 5.75 -17.54
C GLY A 63 -6.69 5.44 -16.11
N ALA A 64 -6.86 4.19 -15.67
CA ALA A 64 -6.37 3.74 -14.37
C ALA A 64 -4.84 3.75 -14.32
N LEU A 65 -4.18 3.20 -15.34
CA LEU A 65 -2.72 3.13 -15.44
C LEU A 65 -2.08 4.52 -15.51
N ILE A 66 -2.60 5.40 -16.37
CA ILE A 66 -2.15 6.81 -16.45
C ILE A 66 -2.35 7.50 -15.10
N GLY A 67 -3.50 7.32 -14.46
CA GLY A 67 -3.79 7.93 -13.17
C GLY A 67 -2.89 7.44 -12.04
N VAL A 68 -2.55 6.15 -12.02
CA VAL A 68 -1.61 5.59 -11.03
C VAL A 68 -0.19 6.11 -11.28
N LEU A 69 0.29 6.05 -12.53
CA LEU A 69 1.65 6.48 -12.87
C LEU A 69 1.85 7.99 -12.68
N SER A 70 0.87 8.81 -13.07
CA SER A 70 0.97 10.27 -12.90
C SER A 70 1.00 10.65 -11.42
N LEU A 71 0.14 10.02 -10.61
CA LEU A 71 0.11 10.28 -9.17
C LEU A 71 1.33 9.70 -8.45
N ALA A 72 1.85 8.54 -8.88
CA ALA A 72 3.09 7.98 -8.34
C ALA A 72 4.26 8.95 -8.53
N ARG A 73 4.44 9.52 -9.73
CA ARG A 73 5.48 10.53 -10.00
C ARG A 73 5.27 11.81 -9.19
N LEU A 74 4.02 12.25 -9.04
CA LEU A 74 3.70 13.41 -8.20
C LEU A 74 4.06 13.13 -6.73
N LEU A 75 3.72 11.95 -6.22
CA LEU A 75 4.04 11.55 -4.85
C LEU A 75 5.56 11.43 -4.65
N GLU A 76 6.29 10.88 -5.62
CA GLU A 76 7.75 10.83 -5.60
C GLU A 76 8.36 12.23 -5.48
N PHE A 77 7.90 13.17 -6.30
CA PHE A 77 8.29 14.59 -6.21
C PHE A 77 7.93 15.20 -4.85
N LEU A 78 6.72 14.96 -4.34
CA LEU A 78 6.27 15.49 -3.04
C LEU A 78 7.05 14.90 -1.86
N PHE A 79 7.41 13.62 -1.90
CA PHE A 79 8.24 13.01 -0.87
C PHE A 79 9.69 13.53 -0.93
N LYS A 80 10.20 13.86 -2.11
CA LYS A 80 11.54 14.43 -2.28
C LYS A 80 11.63 15.89 -1.81
N GLU A 81 10.69 16.74 -2.22
CA GLU A 81 10.75 18.19 -1.95
C GLU A 81 10.00 18.60 -0.67
N PHE A 82 8.95 17.85 -0.29
CA PHE A 82 8.05 18.20 0.81
C PHE A 82 7.77 16.99 1.71
N GLN A 83 8.82 16.30 2.16
CA GLN A 83 8.71 15.07 2.94
C GLN A 83 7.79 15.21 4.16
N VAL A 84 8.03 16.20 5.03
CA VAL A 84 7.27 16.37 6.28
C VAL A 84 5.79 16.74 6.03
N PRO A 85 5.44 17.75 5.19
CA PRO A 85 4.05 18.03 4.83
C PRO A 85 3.34 16.83 4.19
N THR A 86 4.03 16.05 3.36
CA THR A 86 3.47 14.87 2.70
C THR A 86 3.13 13.78 3.71
N TRP A 87 4.05 13.44 4.61
CA TRP A 87 3.77 12.50 5.70
C TRP A 87 2.64 12.96 6.61
N ALA A 88 2.60 14.25 6.93
CA ALA A 88 1.52 14.82 7.74
C ALA A 88 0.17 14.74 7.02
N PHE A 89 0.12 15.01 5.72
CA PHE A 89 -1.08 14.81 4.90
C PHE A 89 -1.59 13.37 4.94
N PHE A 90 -0.70 12.38 4.74
CA PHE A 90 -1.06 10.95 4.86
C PHE A 90 -1.52 10.56 6.26
N PHE A 91 -0.89 11.10 7.31
CA PHE A 91 -1.35 10.92 8.69
C PHE A 91 -2.80 11.38 8.85
N GLY A 92 -3.15 12.55 8.29
CA GLY A 92 -4.52 13.05 8.24
C GLY A 92 -5.50 12.12 7.53
N LEU A 93 -5.14 11.63 6.34
CA LEU A 93 -5.95 10.67 5.56
C LEU A 93 -6.22 9.38 6.34
N ILE A 94 -5.19 8.84 7.00
CA ILE A 94 -5.28 7.58 7.77
C ILE A 94 -6.10 7.80 9.04
N LEU A 95 -5.92 8.93 9.73
CA LEU A 95 -6.71 9.29 10.90
C LEU A 95 -8.21 9.39 10.57
N ALA A 96 -8.56 10.01 9.44
CA ALA A 96 -9.94 10.04 8.97
C ALA A 96 -10.46 8.64 8.62
N SER A 97 -9.60 7.77 8.08
CA SER A 97 -9.94 6.37 7.78
C SER A 97 -10.24 5.56 9.05
N VAL A 98 -9.54 5.80 10.17
CA VAL A 98 -9.87 5.19 11.47
C VAL A 98 -11.31 5.52 11.88
N LEU A 99 -11.73 6.77 11.71
CA LEU A 99 -13.11 7.18 12.00
C LEU A 99 -14.11 6.59 11.00
N GLY A 100 -13.73 6.44 9.74
CA GLY A 100 -14.55 5.79 8.71
C GLY A 100 -14.79 4.32 9.01
N VAL A 101 -13.73 3.57 9.34
CA VAL A 101 -13.78 2.12 9.59
C VAL A 101 -14.44 1.79 10.93
N SER A 102 -14.17 2.57 11.98
CA SER A 102 -14.76 2.33 13.30
C SER A 102 -16.29 2.47 13.33
N LYS A 103 -16.89 3.20 12.37
CA LYS A 103 -18.36 3.27 12.19
C LYS A 103 -18.99 1.92 11.82
N PHE A 104 -18.23 0.95 11.29
CA PHE A 104 -18.73 -0.40 11.01
C PHE A 104 -18.83 -1.28 12.27
N ILE A 105 -18.39 -0.79 13.43
CA ILE A 105 -18.55 -1.46 14.73
C ILE A 105 -19.98 -1.20 15.22
N GLU A 106 -20.80 -2.25 15.25
CA GLU A 106 -22.20 -2.17 15.70
C GLU A 106 -22.30 -2.10 17.23
N ARG A 107 -21.37 -2.76 17.94
CA ARG A 107 -21.36 -2.84 19.40
C ARG A 107 -19.96 -2.65 19.98
N TRP A 108 -19.83 -1.68 20.87
CA TRP A 108 -18.63 -1.43 21.65
C TRP A 108 -18.67 -2.28 22.92
N ASN A 109 -18.05 -3.46 22.86
CA ASN A 109 -17.87 -4.33 24.02
C ASN A 109 -16.37 -4.54 24.30
N ILE A 110 -16.06 -5.20 25.42
CA ILE A 110 -14.68 -5.47 25.82
C ILE A 110 -13.91 -6.25 24.75
N ILE A 111 -14.58 -7.15 24.02
CA ILE A 111 -13.98 -7.96 22.95
C ILE A 111 -13.52 -7.06 21.80
N THR A 112 -14.34 -6.09 21.37
CA THR A 112 -13.97 -5.13 20.33
C THR A 112 -12.77 -4.30 20.75
N PHE A 113 -12.73 -3.81 21.99
CA PHE A 113 -11.61 -3.00 22.49
C PHE A 113 -10.32 -3.80 22.59
N VAL A 114 -10.38 -5.04 23.12
CA VAL A 114 -9.24 -5.96 23.13
C VAL A 114 -8.77 -6.27 21.72
N SER A 115 -9.69 -6.48 20.78
CA SER A 115 -9.37 -6.72 19.36
C SER A 115 -8.66 -5.52 18.73
N MET A 116 -9.06 -4.28 19.06
CA MET A 116 -8.35 -3.07 18.62
C MET A 116 -6.94 -3.00 19.20
N ILE A 117 -6.76 -3.28 20.48
CA ILE A 117 -5.42 -3.30 21.10
C ILE A 117 -4.54 -4.36 20.42
N LEU A 118 -5.07 -5.57 20.18
CA LEU A 118 -4.35 -6.63 19.50
C LEU A 118 -3.98 -6.24 18.07
N GLY A 119 -4.87 -5.57 17.33
CA GLY A 119 -4.58 -5.05 16.00
C GLY A 119 -3.46 -4.00 16.02
N ALA A 120 -3.52 -3.05 16.94
CA ALA A 120 -2.51 -2.00 17.09
C ALA A 120 -1.15 -2.58 17.50
N ALA A 121 -1.15 -3.50 18.47
CA ALA A 121 0.04 -4.24 18.87
C ALA A 121 0.60 -5.04 17.70
N GLY A 122 -0.24 -5.70 16.89
CA GLY A 122 0.18 -6.42 15.69
C GLY A 122 0.91 -5.53 14.68
N ALA A 123 0.37 -4.34 14.40
CA ALA A 123 1.01 -3.38 13.50
C ALA A 123 2.38 -2.92 14.03
N VAL A 124 2.50 -2.68 15.34
CA VAL A 124 3.77 -2.30 15.97
C VAL A 124 4.76 -3.46 16.01
N LEU A 125 4.31 -4.68 16.31
CA LEU A 125 5.14 -5.88 16.35
C LEU A 125 5.75 -6.19 14.98
N LEU A 126 5.06 -5.90 13.88
CA LEU A 126 5.60 -6.03 12.53
C LEU A 126 6.88 -5.23 12.31
N LEU A 127 7.12 -4.15 13.06
CA LEU A 127 8.36 -3.36 12.99
C LEU A 127 9.58 -4.08 13.55
N PHE A 128 9.35 -4.99 14.50
CA PHE A 128 10.41 -5.67 15.23
C PHE A 128 10.67 -7.08 14.68
N VAL A 129 9.99 -7.47 13.59
CA VAL A 129 10.22 -8.76 12.96
C VAL A 129 11.61 -8.73 12.30
N PRO A 130 12.56 -9.59 12.72
CA PRO A 130 13.87 -9.64 12.11
C PRO A 130 13.76 -10.14 10.67
N GLN A 131 14.64 -9.64 9.81
CA GLN A 131 14.69 -10.07 8.42
C GLN A 131 15.28 -11.48 8.33
N SER A 132 14.65 -12.32 7.53
CA SER A 132 15.13 -13.66 7.20
C SER A 132 16.20 -13.57 6.12
N GLU A 133 17.16 -14.51 6.11
CA GLU A 133 18.18 -14.64 5.05
C GLU A 133 17.57 -15.04 3.69
N GLY A 134 16.29 -15.40 3.64
CA GLY A 134 15.60 -15.84 2.43
C GLY A 134 15.86 -17.31 2.09
N GLY A 135 15.33 -17.74 0.94
CA GLY A 135 15.50 -19.10 0.44
C GLY A 135 14.82 -19.34 -0.91
N ASP A 136 15.42 -20.19 -1.73
CA ASP A 136 14.95 -20.56 -3.06
C ASP A 136 14.13 -21.87 -3.08
N SER A 137 13.99 -22.53 -1.92
CA SER A 137 13.27 -23.80 -1.85
C SER A 137 11.81 -23.64 -2.26
N PHE A 138 11.29 -24.63 -3.03
CA PHE A 138 9.94 -24.60 -3.57
C PHE A 138 8.87 -24.30 -2.51
N VAL A 139 8.96 -24.97 -1.35
CA VAL A 139 7.99 -24.80 -0.25
C VAL A 139 8.08 -23.38 0.33
N TYR A 140 9.29 -22.85 0.52
CA TYR A 140 9.48 -21.51 1.05
C TYR A 140 8.93 -20.45 0.11
N LEU A 141 9.13 -20.61 -1.21
CA LEU A 141 8.56 -19.72 -2.22
C LEU A 141 7.02 -19.76 -2.26
N VAL A 142 6.41 -20.92 -2.06
CA VAL A 142 4.95 -21.03 -1.90
C VAL A 142 4.49 -20.26 -0.65
N ILE A 143 5.18 -20.41 0.48
CA ILE A 143 4.85 -19.68 1.72
C ILE A 143 5.02 -18.17 1.52
N CYS A 144 6.08 -17.74 0.84
CA CYS A 144 6.30 -16.34 0.47
C CYS A 144 5.13 -15.78 -0.35
N GLY A 145 4.65 -16.54 -1.34
CA GLY A 145 3.49 -16.16 -2.15
C GLY A 145 2.21 -16.03 -1.32
N VAL A 146 1.95 -17.00 -0.43
CA VAL A 146 0.80 -16.96 0.49
C VAL A 146 0.87 -15.74 1.40
N ALA A 147 2.03 -15.49 2.02
CA ALA A 147 2.21 -14.37 2.95
C ALA A 147 2.11 -13.02 2.25
N ALA A 148 2.77 -12.85 1.09
CA ALA A 148 2.77 -11.62 0.32
C ALA A 148 1.36 -11.23 -0.14
N ILE A 149 0.60 -12.17 -0.71
CA ILE A 149 -0.75 -11.87 -1.19
C ILE A 149 -1.74 -11.67 -0.04
N SER A 150 -1.54 -12.40 1.07
CA SER A 150 -2.38 -12.25 2.26
C SER A 150 -2.20 -10.88 2.89
N SER A 151 -0.97 -10.39 2.92
CA SER A 151 -0.63 -9.03 3.35
C SER A 151 -1.32 -7.97 2.50
N MET A 152 -1.32 -8.13 1.17
CA MET A 152 -1.94 -7.14 0.26
C MET A 152 -3.45 -6.98 0.46
N ILE A 153 -4.12 -7.99 1.04
CA ILE A 153 -5.55 -7.93 1.35
C ILE A 153 -5.80 -7.15 2.65
N ILE A 154 -4.83 -7.14 3.58
CA ILE A 154 -4.93 -6.38 4.83
C ILE A 154 -4.53 -4.92 4.56
N PRO A 155 -5.42 -3.94 4.82
CA PRO A 155 -5.11 -2.54 4.58
C PRO A 155 -3.92 -2.08 5.44
N GLY A 156 -2.90 -1.50 4.79
CA GLY A 156 -1.74 -0.93 5.47
C GLY A 156 -0.50 -1.83 5.54
N VAL A 157 -0.52 -3.05 4.99
CA VAL A 157 0.68 -3.91 4.89
C VAL A 157 1.01 -4.22 3.44
N SER A 158 2.17 -3.75 2.96
CA SER A 158 2.61 -4.04 1.60
C SER A 158 3.13 -5.48 1.48
N GLY A 159 2.67 -6.22 0.47
CA GLY A 159 3.23 -7.54 0.16
C GLY A 159 4.73 -7.49 -0.16
N SER A 160 5.23 -6.39 -0.72
CA SER A 160 6.67 -6.19 -0.95
C SER A 160 7.46 -6.08 0.35
N PHE A 161 6.90 -5.43 1.39
CA PHE A 161 7.53 -5.36 2.71
C PHE A 161 7.60 -6.73 3.36
N VAL A 162 6.53 -7.53 3.26
CA VAL A 162 6.54 -8.91 3.76
C VAL A 162 7.59 -9.76 3.06
N LEU A 163 7.74 -9.63 1.74
CA LEU A 163 8.81 -10.32 1.00
C LEU A 163 10.21 -9.86 1.42
N LEU A 164 10.37 -8.58 1.77
CA LEU A 164 11.63 -8.02 2.24
C LEU A 164 11.96 -8.58 3.64
N VAL A 165 10.99 -8.65 4.55
CA VAL A 165 11.13 -9.30 5.86
C VAL A 165 11.44 -10.80 5.70
N MET A 166 10.89 -11.46 4.69
CA MET A 166 11.19 -12.85 4.35
C MET A 166 12.50 -13.01 3.54
N GLY A 167 13.26 -11.95 3.26
CA GLY A 167 14.53 -12.04 2.52
C GLY A 167 14.42 -12.38 1.03
N ASN A 168 13.21 -12.56 0.50
CA ASN A 168 12.98 -13.03 -0.87
C ASN A 168 12.56 -11.93 -1.86
N TYR A 169 12.54 -10.67 -1.43
CA TYR A 169 12.17 -9.55 -2.29
C TYR A 169 13.03 -9.46 -3.56
N GLN A 170 14.36 -9.48 -3.42
CA GLN A 170 15.28 -9.41 -4.55
C GLN A 170 15.17 -10.63 -5.46
N LEU A 171 15.13 -11.83 -4.88
CA LEU A 171 14.98 -13.08 -5.62
C LEU A 171 13.70 -13.12 -6.47
N ILE A 172 12.57 -12.62 -5.94
CA ILE A 172 11.33 -12.53 -6.71
C ILE A 172 11.41 -11.42 -7.77
N LEU A 173 12.04 -10.28 -7.47
CA LEU A 173 12.20 -9.18 -8.42
C LEU A 173 13.05 -9.61 -9.63
N GLU A 174 14.21 -10.22 -9.39
CA GLU A 174 15.09 -10.78 -10.42
C GLU A 174 14.35 -11.84 -11.23
N ALA A 175 13.64 -12.76 -10.58
CA ALA A 175 12.86 -13.78 -11.27
C ALA A 175 11.75 -13.19 -12.16
N VAL A 176 11.17 -12.03 -11.81
CA VAL A 176 10.20 -11.33 -12.67
C VAL A 176 10.90 -10.70 -13.88
N VAL A 177 12.06 -10.08 -13.68
CA VAL A 177 12.85 -9.44 -14.75
C VAL A 177 13.36 -10.47 -15.74
N ASP A 178 13.93 -11.57 -15.24
CA ASP A 178 14.53 -12.64 -16.05
C ASP A 178 13.52 -13.70 -16.48
N VAL A 179 12.27 -13.59 -16.04
CA VAL A 179 11.18 -14.55 -16.28
C VAL A 179 11.59 -15.97 -15.85
N ASP A 180 12.19 -16.10 -14.66
CA ASP A 180 12.60 -17.39 -14.11
C ASP A 180 11.41 -18.16 -13.55
N PHE A 181 10.91 -19.10 -14.36
CA PHE A 181 9.81 -19.98 -13.98
C PHE A 181 10.10 -20.88 -12.79
N LYS A 182 11.37 -21.18 -12.45
CA LYS A 182 11.69 -21.99 -11.27
C LYS A 182 11.28 -21.31 -9.97
N VAL A 183 11.36 -19.98 -9.96
CA VAL A 183 10.97 -19.14 -8.83
C VAL A 183 9.52 -18.68 -8.94
N LEU A 184 9.12 -18.21 -10.13
CA LEU A 184 7.79 -17.64 -10.33
C LEU A 184 6.66 -18.67 -10.16
N LEU A 185 6.87 -19.93 -10.54
CA LEU A 185 5.83 -20.96 -10.50
C LEU A 185 5.42 -21.33 -9.06
N PRO A 186 6.34 -21.69 -8.14
CA PRO A 186 5.97 -21.90 -6.73
C PRO A 186 5.42 -20.63 -6.07
N PHE A 187 6.01 -19.47 -6.35
CA PHE A 187 5.51 -18.20 -5.80
C PHE A 187 4.06 -17.91 -6.23
N SER A 188 3.77 -18.06 -7.52
CA SER A 188 2.42 -17.85 -8.08
C SER A 188 1.41 -18.84 -7.53
N LEU A 189 1.81 -20.11 -7.34
CA LEU A 189 0.97 -21.11 -6.68
C LEU A 189 0.64 -20.69 -5.24
N GLY A 190 1.62 -20.18 -4.51
CA GLY A 190 1.43 -19.57 -3.20
C GLY A 190 0.44 -18.42 -3.21
N CYS A 191 0.56 -17.50 -4.17
CA CYS A 191 -0.38 -16.40 -4.34
C CYS A 191 -1.83 -16.88 -4.56
N ILE A 192 -2.03 -17.89 -5.41
CA ILE A 192 -3.35 -18.46 -5.67
C ILE A 192 -3.93 -19.10 -4.40
N LEU A 193 -3.14 -19.92 -3.71
CA LEU A 193 -3.53 -20.57 -2.46
C LEU A 193 -3.86 -19.54 -1.37
N GLY A 194 -3.06 -18.48 -1.26
CA GLY A 194 -3.27 -17.40 -0.30
C GLY A 194 -4.57 -16.65 -0.53
N ILE A 195 -4.89 -16.27 -1.77
CA ILE A 195 -6.16 -15.61 -2.10
C ILE A 195 -7.35 -16.49 -1.74
N ILE A 196 -7.31 -17.77 -2.12
CA ILE A 196 -8.41 -18.70 -1.84
C ILE A 196 -8.56 -18.89 -0.32
N SER A 197 -7.49 -19.22 0.39
CA SER A 197 -7.54 -19.45 1.83
C SER A 197 -8.01 -18.20 2.60
N LEU A 198 -7.42 -17.04 2.30
CA LEU A 198 -7.70 -15.82 3.04
C LEU A 198 -9.10 -15.27 2.74
N SER A 199 -9.58 -15.37 1.50
CA SER A 199 -10.95 -14.93 1.16
C SER A 199 -12.01 -15.70 1.95
N HIS A 200 -11.84 -17.02 2.11
CA HIS A 200 -12.73 -17.84 2.92
C HIS A 200 -12.59 -17.52 4.41
N LEU A 201 -11.37 -17.36 4.92
CA LEU A 201 -11.11 -17.00 6.31
C LEU A 201 -11.75 -15.65 6.67
N ILE A 202 -11.49 -14.61 5.87
CA ILE A 202 -12.05 -13.28 6.08
C ILE A 202 -13.57 -13.33 6.01
N SER A 203 -14.16 -13.99 5.01
CA SER A 203 -15.61 -14.13 4.91
C SER A 203 -16.20 -14.78 6.16
N TRP A 204 -15.59 -15.87 6.65
CA TRP A 204 -16.04 -16.56 7.86
C TRP A 204 -15.90 -15.69 9.12
N VAL A 205 -14.76 -15.00 9.30
CA VAL A 205 -14.52 -14.11 10.43
C VAL A 205 -15.50 -12.93 10.43
N PHE A 206 -15.76 -12.31 9.27
CA PHE A 206 -16.71 -11.19 9.18
C PHE A 206 -18.15 -11.62 9.46
N GLN A 207 -18.55 -12.83 9.07
CA GLN A 207 -19.91 -13.34 9.36
C GLN A 207 -20.10 -13.66 10.84
N LYS A 208 -19.10 -14.24 11.51
CA LYS A 208 -19.24 -14.73 12.90
C LYS A 208 -18.76 -13.73 13.96
N TYR A 209 -17.75 -12.92 13.65
CA TYR A 209 -17.03 -12.05 14.59
C TYR A 209 -16.89 -10.62 14.06
N ARG A 210 -17.89 -10.11 13.33
CA ARG A 210 -17.86 -8.79 12.67
C ARG A 210 -17.22 -7.67 13.51
N ASN A 211 -17.73 -7.43 14.72
CA ASN A 211 -17.24 -6.34 15.57
C ASN A 211 -15.78 -6.52 15.99
N ALA A 212 -15.37 -7.75 16.30
CA ALA A 212 -13.97 -8.05 16.63
C ALA A 212 -13.07 -7.88 15.40
N ALA A 213 -13.50 -8.35 14.22
CA ALA A 213 -12.78 -8.21 12.96
C ALA A 213 -12.54 -6.74 12.59
N VAL A 214 -13.61 -5.92 12.63
CA VAL A 214 -13.52 -4.48 12.39
C VAL A 214 -12.68 -3.81 13.48
N GLY A 215 -12.76 -4.28 14.73
CA GLY A 215 -11.90 -3.86 15.83
C GLY A 215 -10.41 -4.09 15.53
N VAL A 216 -10.02 -5.30 15.11
CA VAL A 216 -8.64 -5.61 14.71
C VAL A 216 -8.18 -4.68 13.59
N ILE A 217 -8.98 -4.49 12.54
CA ILE A 217 -8.61 -3.61 11.42
C ILE A 217 -8.46 -2.17 11.88
N THR A 218 -9.39 -1.66 12.70
CA THR A 218 -9.33 -0.30 13.24
C THR A 218 -8.08 -0.12 14.09
N GLY A 219 -7.79 -1.09 14.96
CA GLY A 219 -6.58 -1.14 15.77
C GLY A 219 -5.31 -1.15 14.93
N PHE A 220 -5.28 -1.97 13.88
CA PHE A 220 -4.15 -2.06 12.96
C PHE A 220 -3.86 -0.73 12.26
N ILE A 221 -4.90 -0.02 11.80
CA ILE A 221 -4.78 1.31 11.21
C ILE A 221 -4.30 2.33 12.26
N ILE A 222 -4.75 2.23 13.51
CA ILE A 222 -4.25 3.09 14.60
C ILE A 222 -2.76 2.81 14.87
N GLY A 223 -2.36 1.54 14.96
CA GLY A 223 -0.98 1.15 15.16
C GLY A 223 -0.07 1.60 14.02
N SER A 224 -0.56 1.63 12.78
CA SER A 224 0.19 2.14 11.65
C SER A 224 0.38 3.66 11.64
N LEU A 225 -0.46 4.44 12.35
CA LEU A 225 -0.20 5.88 12.54
C LEU A 225 1.10 6.15 13.29
N LEU A 226 1.48 5.27 14.22
CA LEU A 226 2.76 5.34 14.95
C LEU A 226 3.98 5.08 14.05
N LEU A 227 3.77 4.52 12.85
CA LEU A 227 4.83 4.38 11.84
C LEU A 227 5.17 5.74 11.22
N ILE A 228 4.16 6.59 11.09
CA ILE A 228 4.21 7.85 10.35
C ILE A 228 4.52 9.03 11.29
N TRP A 229 4.03 8.96 12.52
CA TRP A 229 4.19 10.00 13.54
C TRP A 229 4.72 9.40 14.85
N PRO A 230 5.70 10.04 15.53
CA PRO A 230 6.36 11.31 15.18
C PRO A 230 7.21 11.21 13.93
N TRP A 231 7.38 12.33 13.21
CA TRP A 231 8.14 12.36 11.97
C TRP A 231 9.57 11.93 12.23
N LYS A 232 10.07 11.02 11.42
CA LYS A 232 11.34 10.37 11.66
C LYS A 232 12.40 11.00 10.77
N GLU A 233 13.42 11.61 11.37
CA GLU A 233 14.62 11.94 10.63
C GLU A 233 15.45 10.67 10.42
N GLN A 234 15.90 10.43 9.20
CA GLN A 234 16.76 9.28 8.92
C GLN A 234 18.14 9.54 9.51
N ASN A 235 18.57 8.63 10.38
CA ASN A 235 19.93 8.63 10.91
C ASN A 235 20.81 7.83 9.94
N TYR A 236 21.70 8.52 9.25
CA TYR A 236 22.61 7.90 8.29
C TYR A 236 23.88 7.37 8.98
N SER A 237 24.37 6.24 8.48
CA SER A 237 25.64 5.67 8.95
C SER A 237 26.77 6.65 8.69
N HIS A 238 27.59 6.92 9.70
CA HIS A 238 28.81 7.71 9.56
C HIS A 238 30.00 6.96 10.15
N ASN A 239 31.17 7.14 9.55
CA ASN A 239 32.42 6.61 10.12
C ASN A 239 32.93 7.53 11.24
N SER A 240 34.00 7.13 11.94
CA SER A 240 34.64 7.92 13.01
C SER A 240 35.04 9.34 12.60
N ASP A 241 35.22 9.58 11.30
CA ASP A 241 35.59 10.88 10.72
C ASP A 241 34.38 11.71 10.24
N GLY A 242 33.15 11.26 10.48
CA GLY A 242 31.91 11.96 10.12
C GLY A 242 31.47 11.81 8.64
N ALA A 243 32.15 10.96 7.86
CA ALA A 243 31.78 10.67 6.47
C ALA A 243 30.58 9.71 6.39
N TYR A 244 29.59 10.01 5.54
CA TYR A 244 28.34 9.25 5.40
C TYR A 244 28.52 8.01 4.51
N ALA A 245 27.96 6.87 4.92
CA ALA A 245 28.02 5.63 4.14
C ALA A 245 26.96 5.60 3.04
N VAL A 246 27.44 5.44 1.80
CA VAL A 246 26.67 5.29 0.57
C VAL A 246 26.81 3.86 0.06
N LYS A 247 25.68 3.23 -0.23
CA LYS A 247 25.62 1.91 -0.86
C LYS A 247 25.62 2.08 -2.38
N LEU A 248 26.62 1.50 -3.03
CA LEU A 248 26.76 1.45 -4.49
C LEU A 248 26.06 0.22 -5.08
N ASN A 249 25.93 0.19 -6.42
CA ASN A 249 25.17 -0.80 -7.22
C ASN A 249 25.59 -2.28 -7.10
N GLU A 250 26.52 -2.64 -6.21
CA GLU A 250 26.96 -4.01 -5.96
C GLU A 250 27.10 -4.33 -4.45
N GLY A 251 26.46 -3.53 -3.59
CA GLY A 251 26.56 -3.69 -2.14
C GLY A 251 27.89 -3.23 -1.54
N THR A 252 28.75 -2.61 -2.35
CA THR A 252 29.99 -1.96 -1.90
C THR A 252 29.65 -0.68 -1.13
N LEU A 253 30.35 -0.47 -0.01
CA LEU A 253 30.19 0.70 0.85
C LEU A 253 31.24 1.74 0.51
N GLU A 254 30.81 2.94 0.15
CA GLU A 254 31.67 4.11 -0.01
C GLU A 254 31.33 5.15 1.07
N TYR A 255 32.33 5.76 1.69
CA TYR A 255 32.13 6.81 2.67
C TYR A 255 32.42 8.17 2.04
N ARG A 256 31.40 9.04 1.97
CA ARG A 256 31.52 10.39 1.39
C ARG A 256 31.51 11.46 2.49
N SER A 257 32.56 12.27 2.52
CA SER A 257 32.69 13.41 3.44
C SER A 257 31.99 14.64 2.87
N GLY A 258 31.22 15.36 3.69
CA GLY A 258 30.47 16.57 3.29
C GLY A 258 29.21 16.77 4.14
N GLY A 259 28.47 17.85 3.88
CA GLY A 259 27.15 18.03 4.48
C GLY A 259 26.14 17.01 3.92
N ILE A 260 25.13 16.61 4.70
CA ILE A 260 24.10 15.62 4.26
C ILE A 260 23.49 16.02 2.91
N GLU A 261 23.20 17.29 2.71
CA GLU A 261 22.60 17.80 1.48
C GLU A 261 23.55 17.75 0.27
N GLU A 262 24.86 17.92 0.48
CA GLU A 262 25.88 17.77 -0.57
C GLU A 262 26.03 16.30 -0.97
N VAL A 263 26.04 15.40 0.02
CA VAL A 263 26.11 13.95 -0.24
C VAL A 263 24.85 13.49 -0.97
N LYS A 264 23.66 13.93 -0.55
CA LYS A 264 22.39 13.63 -1.23
C LYS A 264 22.34 14.14 -2.67
N GLN A 265 22.86 15.33 -2.95
CA GLN A 265 22.91 15.88 -4.31
C GLN A 265 23.91 15.15 -5.21
N GLY A 266 24.96 14.55 -4.62
CA GLY A 266 25.97 13.79 -5.34
C GLY A 266 25.62 12.31 -5.58
N LEU A 267 24.46 11.82 -5.12
CA LEU A 267 24.05 10.43 -5.32
C LEU A 267 23.69 10.16 -6.78
N GLY A 268 24.24 9.07 -7.33
CA GLY A 268 23.79 8.48 -8.59
C GLY A 268 22.38 7.90 -8.50
N LEU A 269 21.78 7.57 -9.64
CA LEU A 269 20.40 7.07 -9.74
C LEU A 269 20.12 5.81 -8.90
N ASP A 270 21.14 5.01 -8.60
CA ASP A 270 21.04 3.76 -7.84
C ASP A 270 21.89 3.76 -6.55
N GLU A 271 22.35 4.94 -6.11
CA GLU A 271 23.13 5.08 -4.89
C GLU A 271 22.22 5.51 -3.73
N GLU A 272 22.28 4.76 -2.61
CA GLU A 272 21.45 5.07 -1.44
C GLU A 272 22.30 5.23 -0.18
N LEU A 273 22.02 6.27 0.61
CA LEU A 273 22.59 6.43 1.94
C LEU A 273 22.06 5.35 2.87
N ILE A 274 22.95 4.73 3.65
CA ILE A 274 22.55 3.69 4.59
C ILE A 274 21.91 4.33 5.82
N VAL A 275 20.62 4.09 5.96
CA VAL A 275 19.84 4.44 7.14
C VAL A 275 20.11 3.42 8.24
N VAL A 276 20.85 3.82 9.28
CA VAL A 276 21.19 2.96 10.44
C VAL A 276 20.09 3.03 11.51
N GLY A 277 19.21 4.01 11.41
CA GLY A 277 18.04 4.14 12.26
C GLY A 277 17.29 5.42 11.97
N TYR A 278 16.38 5.77 12.86
CA TYR A 278 15.68 7.05 12.82
C TYR A 278 16.06 7.87 14.05
N LYS A 279 16.49 9.11 13.85
CA LYS A 279 16.71 10.09 14.92
C LYS A 279 15.41 10.83 15.21
N ASP A 280 15.28 11.25 16.47
CA ASP A 280 14.23 12.13 16.97
C ASP A 280 12.80 11.55 16.91
N TRP A 281 12.46 10.81 17.97
CA TRP A 281 11.06 10.58 18.39
C TRP A 281 10.46 11.85 19.03
N SER A 282 10.75 13.03 18.48
CA SER A 282 10.35 14.30 19.08
C SER A 282 8.95 14.69 18.61
N LEU A 283 8.16 15.21 19.55
CA LEU A 283 6.95 15.95 19.19
C LEU A 283 7.35 17.20 18.41
N PRO A 284 6.49 17.70 17.50
CA PRO A 284 6.73 18.95 16.79
C PRO A 284 7.18 20.04 17.75
N ASP A 285 8.30 20.67 17.45
CA ASP A 285 8.65 21.92 18.11
C ASP A 285 7.69 22.99 17.58
N LEU A 286 6.76 23.41 18.44
CA LEU A 286 5.73 24.40 18.11
C LEU A 286 6.30 25.81 17.88
N SER A 287 7.58 26.01 18.19
CA SER A 287 8.30 27.25 17.89
C SER A 287 8.75 27.35 16.43
N GLU A 288 8.85 26.21 15.72
CA GLU A 288 9.22 26.20 14.31
C GLU A 288 8.00 26.32 13.38
N SER A 289 8.14 27.13 12.32
CA SER A 289 7.08 27.29 11.30
C SER A 289 6.83 26.00 10.50
N SER A 290 7.84 25.13 10.37
CA SER A 290 7.79 23.82 9.69
C SER A 290 6.73 22.90 10.33
N SER A 291 6.69 22.85 11.66
CA SER A 291 5.71 22.10 12.46
C SER A 291 4.27 22.55 12.20
N TRP A 292 4.05 23.87 12.05
CA TRP A 292 2.73 24.41 11.74
C TRP A 292 2.24 24.03 10.34
N TYR A 293 3.13 24.04 9.34
CA TYR A 293 2.78 23.55 8.01
C TYR A 293 2.38 22.07 8.06
N ALA A 294 3.13 21.24 8.78
CA ALA A 294 2.81 19.83 8.93
C ALA A 294 1.43 19.62 9.58
N ILE A 295 1.12 20.35 10.65
CA ILE A 295 -0.21 20.30 11.30
C ILE A 295 -1.33 20.69 10.31
N VAL A 296 -1.14 21.77 9.55
CA VAL A 296 -2.12 22.22 8.54
C VAL A 296 -2.34 21.14 7.47
N PHE A 297 -1.28 20.51 6.97
CA PHE A 297 -1.39 19.44 5.98
C PHE A 297 -2.08 18.18 6.55
N ALA A 298 -1.85 17.85 7.83
CA ALA A 298 -2.58 16.78 8.51
C ALA A 298 -4.08 17.08 8.60
N PHE A 299 -4.45 18.31 8.98
CA PHE A 299 -5.86 18.72 8.94
C PHE A 299 -6.42 18.69 7.51
N LEU A 300 -5.67 19.15 6.52
CA LEU A 300 -6.09 19.14 5.12
C LEU A 300 -6.42 17.71 4.65
N GLY A 301 -5.53 16.75 4.92
CA GLY A 301 -5.76 15.33 4.61
C GLY A 301 -7.01 14.79 5.32
N PHE A 302 -7.13 15.06 6.61
CA PHE A 302 -8.29 14.63 7.40
C PHE A 302 -9.62 15.17 6.86
N PHE A 303 -9.68 16.47 6.57
CA PHE A 303 -10.89 17.12 6.04
C PHE A 303 -11.23 16.68 4.62
N ILE A 304 -10.25 16.42 3.76
CA ILE A 304 -10.50 15.90 2.40
C ILE A 304 -11.28 14.59 2.46
N VAL A 305 -10.88 13.65 3.33
CA VAL A 305 -11.59 12.36 3.46
C VAL A 305 -13.00 12.56 4.00
N LEU A 306 -13.18 13.42 5.00
CA LEU A 306 -14.52 13.73 5.52
C LEU A 306 -15.43 14.39 4.49
N CYS A 307 -14.89 15.29 3.66
CA CYS A 307 -15.62 15.90 2.57
C CYS A 307 -16.05 14.84 1.54
N ILE A 308 -15.12 13.97 1.10
CA ILE A 308 -15.42 12.89 0.15
C ILE A 308 -16.50 11.95 0.72
N ASP A 309 -16.38 11.53 1.98
CA ASP A 309 -17.37 10.68 2.67
C ASP A 309 -18.74 11.37 2.73
N ARG A 310 -18.79 12.67 3.06
CA ARG A 310 -20.04 13.44 3.10
C ARG A 310 -20.69 13.59 1.74
N PHE A 311 -19.92 13.94 0.70
CA PHE A 311 -20.44 14.07 -0.68
C PHE A 311 -20.91 12.72 -1.23
N GLY A 312 -20.22 11.63 -0.91
CA GLY A 312 -20.64 10.27 -1.28
C GLY A 312 -22.00 9.89 -0.70
N ARG A 313 -22.27 10.25 0.56
CA ARG A 313 -23.56 9.95 1.22
C ARG A 313 -24.73 10.77 0.70
N VAL A 314 -24.53 12.07 0.42
CA VAL A 314 -25.59 12.97 -0.06
C VAL A 314 -26.11 12.52 -1.44
N LYS A 315 -25.24 11.97 -2.29
CA LYS A 315 -25.66 11.47 -3.59
C LYS A 315 -26.42 10.14 -3.47
N SER A 316 -26.01 9.27 -2.55
CA SER A 316 -26.70 7.99 -2.26
C SER A 316 -28.08 8.14 -1.62
N SER A 317 -28.42 9.30 -1.03
CA SER A 317 -29.74 9.53 -0.41
C SER A 317 -30.75 10.22 -1.34
N ASN A 318 -30.30 10.69 -2.50
CA ASN A 318 -31.13 11.40 -3.48
C ASN A 318 -31.46 10.56 -4.74
N ASP A 319 -30.97 9.32 -4.79
CA ASP A 319 -31.29 8.28 -5.78
C ASP A 319 -32.00 7.11 -5.07
#